data_AF-A0AAD3DC97-F1
#
_entry.id   AF-A0AAD3DC97-F1
#
_cell.length_a   1.000
_cell.length_b   1.000
_cell.length_c   1.000
_cell.angle_alpha   90.00
_cell.angle_beta   90.00
_cell.angle_gamma   90.00
#
_symmetry.space_group_name_H-M   'P 1'
#
loop_
_entity.id
_entity.type
_entity.pdbx_description
1 polymer ?
#
loop_
_entity_poly.entity_id
_entity_poly.type
_entity_poly.pdbx_seq_one_letter_code
_entity_poly.pdbx_strand_id
1 'polypeptide(L)'
;MEEQMEDLMQAVDYFKERYHENGATSVGASMRDKAAPVVLCTHSSGAHIGMMAALKNRNLNEKVDGMICMSGVYNLEIVRKFEIKNGFQFISPMGPASQEKLKEYSP
;
A
#
# COMPACT_ATOMS: atom_id res chain seq x y z
N MET A 1 -2.66 7.59 10.45
CA MET A 1 -3.11 6.34 9.78
C MET A 1 -3.87 6.65 8.50
N GLU A 2 -4.81 7.61 8.49
CA GLU A 2 -5.50 8.02 7.25
C GLU A 2 -4.53 8.51 6.17
N GLU A 3 -3.60 9.40 6.52
CA GLU A 3 -2.54 9.88 5.62
C GLU A 3 -1.67 8.74 5.04
N GLN A 4 -1.39 7.69 5.81
CA GLN A 4 -0.61 6.54 5.33
C GLN A 4 -1.40 5.68 4.34
N MET A 5 -2.73 5.59 4.52
CA MET A 5 -3.61 4.94 3.55
C MET A 5 -3.72 5.80 2.28
N GLU A 6 -3.72 7.12 2.40
CA GLU A 6 -3.69 8.03 1.25
C GLU A 6 -2.40 7.88 0.44
N ASP A 7 -1.23 7.82 1.10
CA ASP A 7 0.05 7.55 0.44
C ASP A 7 0.04 6.21 -0.33
N LEU A 8 -0.54 5.16 0.27
CA LEU A 8 -0.71 3.88 -0.40
C LEU A 8 -1.58 4.00 -1.65
N MET A 9 -2.72 4.70 -1.56
CA MET A 9 -3.61 4.91 -2.71
C MET A 9 -2.91 5.71 -3.82
N GLN A 10 -2.16 6.74 -3.46
CA GLN A 10 -1.38 7.52 -4.42
C GLN A 10 -0.32 6.67 -5.13
N ALA A 11 0.36 5.78 -4.40
CA ALA A 11 1.35 4.86 -4.99
C ALA A 11 0.70 3.87 -5.97
N VAL A 12 -0.48 3.32 -5.62
CA VAL A 12 -1.25 2.44 -6.50
C VAL A 12 -1.69 3.18 -7.76
N ASP A 13 -2.19 4.41 -7.62
CA ASP A 13 -2.64 5.23 -8.76
C ASP A 13 -1.49 5.58 -9.69
N TYR A 14 -0.38 6.03 -9.13
CA TYR A 14 0.83 6.30 -9.89
C TYR A 14 1.29 5.07 -10.68
N PHE A 15 1.31 3.89 -10.05
CA PHE A 15 1.74 2.66 -10.71
C PHE A 15 0.78 2.26 -11.83
N LYS A 16 -0.55 2.34 -11.63
CA LYS A 16 -1.51 2.03 -12.70
C LYS A 16 -1.40 3.01 -13.86
N GLU A 17 -1.36 4.31 -13.58
CA GLU A 17 -1.19 5.36 -14.60
C GLU A 17 0.08 5.09 -15.44
N ARG A 18 1.23 4.89 -14.78
CA ARG A 18 2.51 4.61 -15.47
C ARG A 18 2.57 3.26 -16.17
N TYR A 19 1.92 2.23 -15.63
CA TYR A 19 1.88 0.91 -16.28
C TYR A 19 1.05 0.95 -17.55
N HIS A 20 -0.08 1.68 -17.55
CA HIS A 20 -0.87 1.93 -18.75
C HIS A 20 -0.09 2.73 -19.80
N GLU A 21 0.73 3.70 -19.38
CA GLU A 21 1.56 4.50 -20.29
C GLU A 21 2.74 3.70 -20.89
N ASN A 22 3.40 2.84 -20.09
CA ASN A 22 4.64 2.16 -20.49
C ASN A 22 4.46 0.71 -21.00
N GLY A 23 3.31 0.08 -20.70
CA GLY A 23 2.97 -1.30 -21.08
C GLY A 23 2.82 -1.55 -22.58
N ALA A 24 2.97 -0.53 -23.43
CA ALA A 24 2.97 -0.66 -24.88
C ALA A 24 4.31 -1.15 -25.48
N THR A 25 5.41 -1.21 -24.71
CA THR A 25 6.75 -1.24 -25.34
C THR A 25 7.61 -2.49 -25.17
N SER A 26 7.29 -3.50 -24.35
CA SER A 26 8.09 -4.73 -24.41
C SER A 26 7.41 -6.03 -23.94
N VAL A 27 7.53 -7.01 -24.84
CA VAL A 27 7.32 -8.47 -24.71
C VAL A 27 5.88 -8.98 -24.74
N GLY A 28 5.46 -9.47 -25.92
CA GLY A 28 4.33 -10.41 -26.06
C GLY A 28 3.00 -9.79 -26.51
N ALA A 29 2.91 -9.41 -27.78
CA ALA A 29 1.75 -8.82 -28.44
C ALA A 29 0.45 -9.68 -28.49
N SER A 30 0.35 -10.79 -27.74
CA SER A 30 -0.81 -11.69 -27.74
C SER A 30 -1.70 -11.62 -26.48
N MET A 31 -1.34 -10.82 -25.47
CA MET A 31 -2.19 -10.53 -24.29
C MET A 31 -2.81 -9.12 -24.32
N ARG A 32 -2.92 -8.52 -25.50
CA ARG A 32 -3.15 -7.08 -25.74
C ARG A 32 -4.39 -6.40 -25.14
N ASP A 33 -5.34 -7.14 -24.56
CA ASP A 33 -6.61 -6.54 -24.11
C ASP A 33 -6.87 -6.60 -22.59
N LYS A 34 -5.95 -7.17 -21.79
CA LYS A 34 -6.10 -7.18 -20.33
C LYS A 34 -4.94 -6.45 -19.67
N ALA A 35 -5.25 -5.42 -18.91
CA ALA A 35 -4.30 -4.77 -18.01
C ALA A 35 -3.59 -5.85 -17.17
N ALA A 36 -2.27 -5.72 -16.99
CA ALA A 36 -1.55 -6.71 -16.20
C ALA A 36 -2.06 -6.68 -14.75
N PRO A 37 -2.14 -7.86 -14.10
CA PRO A 37 -2.62 -7.93 -12.74
C PRO A 37 -1.68 -7.17 -11.79
N VAL A 38 -2.25 -6.32 -10.94
CA VAL A 38 -1.54 -5.57 -9.92
C VAL A 38 -1.71 -6.26 -8.58
N VAL A 39 -0.60 -6.74 -8.00
CA VAL A 39 -0.59 -7.39 -6.68
C VAL A 39 0.13 -6.49 -5.67
N LEU A 40 -0.54 -6.15 -4.58
CA LEU A 40 0.06 -5.38 -3.49
C LEU A 40 0.76 -6.30 -2.50
N CYS A 41 2.09 -6.22 -2.42
CA CYS A 41 2.88 -6.96 -1.43
C CYS A 41 3.20 -6.05 -0.25
N THR A 42 2.80 -6.47 0.95
CA THR A 42 2.94 -5.67 2.18
C THR A 42 3.63 -6.48 3.29
N HIS A 43 4.37 -5.80 4.16
CA HIS A 43 5.13 -6.43 5.24
C HIS A 43 4.99 -5.67 6.56
N SER A 44 4.95 -6.37 7.69
CA SER A 44 4.97 -5.79 9.04
C SER A 44 3.83 -4.76 9.24
N SER A 45 4.15 -3.52 9.62
CA SER A 45 3.19 -2.42 9.73
C SER A 45 2.52 -2.06 8.40
N GLY A 46 3.20 -2.25 7.26
CA GLY A 46 2.63 -2.07 5.92
C GLY A 46 1.49 -3.06 5.63
N ALA A 47 1.55 -4.28 6.20
CA ALA A 47 0.47 -5.26 6.05
C ALA A 47 -0.78 -4.87 6.85
N HIS A 48 -0.60 -4.24 8.01
CA HIS A 48 -1.70 -3.64 8.74
C HIS A 48 -2.33 -2.48 7.95
N ILE A 49 -1.52 -1.57 7.41
CA ILE A 49 -1.97 -0.42 6.61
C ILE A 49 -2.71 -0.88 5.35
N GLY A 50 -2.14 -1.82 4.59
CA GLY A 50 -2.75 -2.37 3.38
C GLY A 50 -4.09 -3.04 3.65
N MET A 51 -4.20 -3.83 4.74
CA MET A 51 -5.46 -4.42 5.15
C MET A 51 -6.50 -3.37 5.53
N MET A 52 -6.11 -2.35 6.32
CA MET A 52 -7.01 -1.26 6.70
C MET A 52 -7.49 -0.48 5.47
N ALA A 53 -6.62 -0.22 4.50
CA ALA A 53 -6.98 0.43 3.26
C ALA A 53 -7.96 -0.41 2.42
N ALA A 54 -7.74 -1.73 2.31
CA ALA A 54 -8.62 -2.64 1.56
C ALA A 54 -10.03 -2.73 2.19
N LEU A 55 -10.11 -2.68 3.51
CA LEU A 55 -11.39 -2.71 4.24
C LEU A 55 -12.13 -1.38 4.19
N LYS A 56 -11.41 -0.25 4.25
CA LYS A 56 -12.00 1.09 4.31
C LYS A 56 -12.22 1.75 2.95
N ASN A 57 -11.48 1.34 1.93
CA ASN A 57 -11.44 2.01 0.64
C ASN A 57 -11.78 1.01 -0.48
N ARG A 58 -13.06 0.93 -0.85
CA ARG A 58 -13.54 0.01 -1.90
C ARG A 58 -12.81 0.20 -3.23
N ASN A 59 -12.38 1.43 -3.50
CA ASN A 59 -11.59 1.78 -4.68
C ASN A 59 -10.25 1.04 -4.75
N LEU A 60 -9.65 0.65 -3.61
CA LEU A 60 -8.42 -0.14 -3.63
C LEU A 60 -8.68 -1.55 -4.20
N ASN A 61 -9.79 -2.18 -3.81
CA ASN A 61 -10.15 -3.53 -4.26
C ASN A 61 -10.49 -3.59 -5.76
N GLU A 62 -10.87 -2.45 -6.35
CA GLU A 62 -11.05 -2.31 -7.81
C GLU A 62 -9.73 -2.03 -8.53
N LYS A 63 -8.71 -1.55 -7.80
CA LYS A 63 -7.42 -1.16 -8.35
C LYS A 63 -6.38 -2.27 -8.30
N VAL A 64 -6.43 -3.17 -7.33
CA VAL A 64 -5.49 -4.30 -7.18
C VAL A 64 -6.21 -5.64 -7.32
N ASP A 65 -5.58 -6.58 -8.01
CA ASP A 65 -6.10 -7.94 -8.26
C ASP A 65 -5.84 -8.90 -7.09
N GLY A 66 -4.89 -8.53 -6.23
CA GLY A 66 -4.56 -9.32 -5.05
C GLY A 66 -3.70 -8.55 -4.06
N MET A 67 -3.66 -9.05 -2.84
CA MET A 67 -2.80 -8.52 -1.78
C MET A 67 -2.14 -9.68 -1.03
N ILE A 68 -0.83 -9.58 -0.85
CA ILE A 68 -0.03 -10.50 -0.05
C ILE A 68 0.42 -9.75 1.20
N CYS A 69 -0.01 -10.24 2.36
CA CYS A 69 0.29 -9.64 3.65
C CYS A 69 1.26 -10.51 4.46
N MET A 70 2.50 -10.05 4.63
CA MET A 70 3.57 -10.82 5.27
C MET A 70 3.85 -10.30 6.68
N SER A 71 3.86 -11.20 7.67
CA SER A 71 4.25 -10.91 9.07
C SER A 71 3.56 -9.67 9.65
N GLY A 72 2.29 -9.45 9.30
CA GLY A 72 1.57 -8.25 9.66
C GLY A 72 1.25 -8.15 11.16
N VAL A 73 1.19 -6.91 11.65
CA VAL A 73 0.85 -6.63 13.05
C VAL A 73 -0.63 -6.26 13.16
N TYR A 74 -1.48 -7.23 13.48
CA TYR A 74 -2.94 -7.05 13.40
C TYR A 74 -3.61 -6.75 14.75
N ASN A 75 -3.03 -7.19 15.87
CA ASN A 75 -3.54 -6.89 17.20
C ASN A 75 -2.70 -5.81 17.88
N LEU A 76 -2.93 -4.56 17.49
CA LEU A 76 -2.20 -3.40 18.02
C LEU A 76 -2.41 -3.20 19.52
N GLU A 77 -3.54 -3.64 20.08
CA GLU A 77 -3.79 -3.54 21.53
C GLU A 77 -2.85 -4.45 22.32
N ILE A 78 -2.69 -5.71 21.89
CA ILE A 78 -1.75 -6.65 22.53
C ILE A 78 -0.32 -6.15 22.40
N VAL A 79 0.07 -5.69 21.21
CA VAL A 79 1.42 -5.16 20.96
C VAL A 79 1.70 -3.96 21.85
N ARG A 80 0.76 -3.01 21.94
CA ARG A 80 0.88 -1.85 22.82
C ARG A 80 0.99 -2.24 24.30
N LYS A 81 0.19 -3.21 24.77
CA LYS A 81 0.27 -3.71 26.15
C LYS A 81 1.63 -4.35 26.43
N PHE A 82 2.14 -5.15 25.48
CA PHE A 82 3.46 -5.76 25.57
C PHE A 82 4.58 -4.70 25.63
N GLU A 83 4.53 -3.70 24.76
CA GLU A 83 5.52 -2.61 24.72
C GLU A 83 5.55 -1.80 26.01
N ILE A 84 4.38 -1.37 26.51
CA ILE A 84 4.26 -0.65 27.79
C ILE A 84 4.82 -1.49 28.94
N LYS A 85 4.48 -2.78 29.00
CA LYS A 85 4.98 -3.70 30.04
C LYS A 85 6.51 -3.80 30.04
N ASN A 86 7.14 -3.65 28.87
CA ASN A 86 8.59 -3.72 28.72
C ASN A 86 9.26 -2.33 28.74
N GLY A 87 8.55 -1.27 29.15
CA GLY A 87 9.12 0.07 29.34
C GLY A 87 9.17 0.94 28.08
N PHE A 88 8.60 0.48 26.96
CA PHE A 88 8.46 1.30 25.76
C PHE A 88 7.20 2.18 25.89
N GLN A 89 7.39 3.45 26.26
CA GLN A 89 6.30 4.41 26.41
C GLN A 89 5.91 5.11 25.10
N PHE A 90 6.83 5.19 24.14
CA PHE A 90 6.62 5.80 22.82
C PHE A 90 7.26 4.95 21.74
N ILE A 91 6.43 4.39 20.86
CA ILE A 91 6.87 4.00 19.52
C ILE A 91 6.81 5.27 18.70
N SER A 92 7.87 5.60 17.96
CA SER A 92 7.83 6.73 17.02
C SER A 92 6.57 6.58 16.13
N PRO A 93 5.71 7.60 16.01
CA PRO A 93 4.57 7.51 15.12
C PRO A 93 5.12 7.24 13.72
N MET A 94 4.70 6.13 13.10
CA MET A 94 4.94 5.98 11.68
C MET A 94 4.16 7.10 10.99
N GLY A 95 4.87 8.13 10.54
CA GLY A 95 4.29 9.18 9.73
C GLY A 95 3.87 8.66 8.36
N PRO A 96 3.10 9.43 7.59
CA PRO A 96 3.06 9.29 6.14
C PRO A 96 4.48 9.30 5.55
N ALA A 97 4.68 8.48 4.52
CA ALA A 97 5.98 8.30 3.88
C ALA A 97 6.29 9.43 2.90
N SER A 98 5.29 9.98 2.20
CA SER A 98 5.53 11.03 1.22
C SER A 98 5.18 12.43 1.71
N GLN A 99 4.13 12.64 2.52
CA GLN A 99 3.62 13.98 2.97
C GLN A 99 3.35 15.01 1.85
N GLU A 100 3.74 14.70 0.62
CA GLU A 100 3.65 15.45 -0.61
C GLU A 100 3.02 14.53 -1.66
N LYS A 101 2.30 15.12 -2.61
CA LYS A 101 1.62 14.35 -3.66
C LYS A 101 2.68 13.70 -4.54
N LEU A 102 2.73 12.37 -4.59
CA LEU A 102 3.56 11.60 -5.53
C LEU A 102 3.43 12.09 -6.99
N LYS A 103 2.30 12.74 -7.32
CA LYS A 103 2.02 13.34 -8.64
C LYS A 103 2.86 14.58 -8.98
N GLU A 104 3.39 15.31 -8.01
CA GLU A 104 4.19 16.53 -8.25
C GLU A 104 5.64 16.22 -8.66
N TYR A 105 6.10 14.99 -8.42
CA TYR A 105 7.45 14.52 -8.76
C TYR A 105 7.51 13.70 -10.06
N SER A 106 6.46 13.75 -10.88
CA SER A 106 6.51 13.19 -12.23
C SER A 106 7.30 14.17 -13.12
N PRO A 107 8.51 13.81 -13.60
CA PRO A 107 9.26 14.65 -14.54
C PRO A 107 8.52 14.83 -15.87
#